data_AF-A0A922Z4X2-F1
#
_entry.id   AF-A0A922Z4X2-F1
#
_cell.length_a   1.000
_cell.length_b   1.000
_cell.length_c   1.000
_cell.angle_alpha   90.00
_cell.angle_beta   90.00
_cell.angle_gamma   90.00
#
_symmetry.space_group_name_H-M   'P 1'
#
loop_
_entity.id
_entity.type
_entity.pdbx_description
1 polymer ?
#
loop_
_entity_poly.entity_id
_entity_poly.type
_entity_poly.pdbx_seq_one_letter_code
_entity_poly.pdbx_strand_id
1 'polypeptide(L)'
;MAIALAGLISAAATAARFALEGTLPPGYPFLTFFPAVIITSFLCGTAAGTLCAVLCGFAAWYWFIPPNGFALDRQSAFALAFYVFIVTVDIVLIHLMTRAMRRLEAEKRVSNALVEQQRTMFEELQHRVANNMAFVASLLNMSRRRLRADPAAAPAILDEARNRIETMARIHRRLHDPNQVDLPVGAYLRDLCTDVIEASGVSGVACEVDVPEMTFDIRKLTTLSMLVSEIITNSLKHAFPDGRAGRIAV
;
A
#
# COMPACT_ATOMS: atom_id res chain seq x y z
N MET A 1 24.34 -21.31 -14.14
CA MET A 1 23.34 -21.55 -15.20
C MET A 1 23.49 -20.56 -16.37
N ALA A 2 23.38 -19.23 -16.13
CA ALA A 2 23.46 -18.20 -17.20
C ALA A 2 24.75 -18.23 -18.05
N ILE A 3 25.91 -18.45 -17.42
CA ILE A 3 27.21 -18.55 -18.11
C ILE A 3 27.29 -19.78 -19.02
N ALA A 4 26.79 -20.94 -18.57
CA ALA A 4 26.77 -22.15 -19.38
C ALA A 4 25.84 -22.00 -20.59
N LEU A 5 24.70 -21.33 -20.41
CA LEU A 5 23.78 -21.03 -21.50
C LEU A 5 24.38 -20.04 -22.51
N ALA A 6 25.14 -19.03 -22.06
CA ALA A 6 25.88 -18.14 -22.94
C ALA A 6 26.90 -18.89 -23.81
N GLY A 7 27.62 -19.86 -23.22
CA GLY A 7 28.52 -20.74 -23.96
C GLY A 7 27.81 -21.60 -25.00
N LEU A 8 26.68 -22.21 -24.63
CA LEU A 8 25.85 -23.00 -25.56
C LEU A 8 25.31 -22.16 -26.72
N ILE A 9 24.79 -20.97 -26.44
CA ILE A 9 24.28 -20.05 -27.47
C ILE A 9 25.42 -19.60 -28.41
N SER A 10 26.60 -19.31 -27.87
CA SER A 10 27.78 -18.95 -28.67
C SER A 10 28.21 -20.11 -29.59
N ALA A 11 28.24 -21.33 -29.06
CA ALA A 11 28.55 -22.53 -29.84
C ALA A 11 27.50 -22.79 -30.93
N ALA A 12 26.21 -22.65 -30.62
CA ALA A 12 25.12 -22.77 -31.58
C ALA A 12 25.20 -21.70 -32.68
N ALA A 13 25.50 -20.45 -32.33
CA ALA A 13 25.68 -19.37 -33.29
C ALA A 13 26.87 -19.59 -34.23
N THR A 14 27.94 -20.21 -33.71
CA THR A 14 29.12 -20.60 -34.48
C THR A 14 28.81 -21.76 -35.42
N ALA A 15 28.11 -22.79 -34.94
CA ALA A 15 27.66 -23.91 -35.76
C ALA A 15 26.71 -23.46 -36.88
N ALA A 16 25.76 -22.57 -36.56
CA ALA A 16 24.88 -21.96 -37.54
C ALA A 16 25.67 -21.15 -38.58
N ARG A 17 26.75 -20.47 -38.17
CA ARG A 17 27.60 -19.71 -39.10
C ARG A 17 28.30 -20.60 -40.12
N PHE A 18 28.82 -21.75 -39.68
CA PHE A 18 29.42 -22.75 -40.57
C PHE A 18 28.39 -23.34 -41.53
N ALA A 19 27.19 -23.67 -41.04
CA ALA A 19 26.12 -24.21 -41.87
C ALA A 19 25.67 -23.23 -42.99
N LEU A 20 25.82 -21.92 -42.77
CA LEU A 20 25.42 -20.86 -43.70
C LEU A 20 26.59 -20.33 -44.56
N GLU A 21 27.77 -20.92 -44.49
CA GLU A 21 28.95 -20.42 -45.19
C GLU A 21 28.82 -20.48 -46.71
N GLY A 22 28.17 -21.50 -47.26
CA GLY A 22 27.91 -21.63 -48.69
C GLY A 22 26.73 -20.80 -49.22
N THR A 23 25.92 -20.20 -48.35
CA THR A 23 24.70 -19.48 -48.73
C THR A 23 24.81 -17.97 -48.53
N LEU A 24 25.70 -17.51 -47.64
CA LEU A 24 25.90 -16.10 -47.34
C LEU A 24 26.87 -15.45 -48.34
N PRO A 25 26.57 -14.22 -48.81
CA PRO A 25 27.54 -13.45 -49.58
C PRO A 25 28.83 -13.24 -48.77
N PRO A 26 30.00 -13.19 -49.42
CA PRO A 26 31.24 -12.85 -48.75
C PRO A 26 31.13 -11.44 -48.12
N GLY A 27 31.70 -11.26 -46.93
CA GLY A 27 31.73 -9.96 -46.23
C GLY A 27 30.87 -9.84 -44.97
N TYR A 28 30.12 -10.88 -44.56
CA TYR A 28 29.28 -10.87 -43.35
C TYR A 28 29.76 -11.86 -42.27
N PRO A 29 30.91 -11.63 -41.61
CA PRO A 29 31.47 -12.56 -40.64
C PRO A 29 30.65 -12.67 -39.33
N PHE A 30 29.84 -11.65 -38.98
CA PHE A 30 29.18 -11.56 -37.67
C PHE A 30 27.66 -11.78 -37.67
N LEU A 31 27.05 -12.11 -38.83
CA LEU A 31 25.59 -12.08 -38.99
C LEU A 31 24.83 -12.94 -37.96
N THR A 32 25.33 -14.15 -37.67
CA THR A 32 24.71 -15.06 -36.69
C THR A 32 25.05 -14.70 -35.24
N PHE A 33 26.10 -13.91 -35.02
CA PHE A 33 26.59 -13.56 -33.70
C PHE A 33 25.82 -12.38 -33.07
N PHE A 34 25.33 -11.41 -33.85
CA PHE A 34 24.54 -10.31 -33.28
C PHE A 34 23.25 -10.79 -32.60
N PRO A 35 22.38 -11.60 -33.24
CA PRO A 35 21.17 -12.10 -32.58
C PRO A 35 21.49 -12.95 -31.34
N ALA A 36 22.55 -13.75 -31.39
CA ALA A 36 23.00 -14.58 -30.27
C ALA A 36 23.37 -13.74 -29.04
N VAL A 37 24.12 -12.65 -29.25
CA VAL A 37 24.50 -11.71 -28.18
C VAL A 37 23.29 -10.95 -27.65
N ILE A 38 22.40 -10.46 -28.52
CA ILE A 38 21.17 -9.74 -28.12
C ILE A 38 20.29 -10.64 -27.23
N ILE A 39 19.98 -11.85 -27.69
CA ILE A 39 19.13 -12.80 -26.96
C ILE A 39 19.75 -13.18 -25.62
N THR A 40 21.06 -13.45 -25.60
CA THR A 40 21.76 -13.80 -24.36
C THR A 40 21.75 -12.62 -23.38
N SER A 41 22.01 -11.40 -23.86
CA SER A 41 22.00 -10.19 -23.03
C SER A 41 20.63 -9.90 -22.43
N PHE A 42 19.57 -10.12 -23.21
CA PHE A 42 18.20 -9.90 -22.79
C PHE A 42 17.71 -10.95 -21.78
N LEU A 43 17.93 -12.24 -22.05
CA LEU A 43 17.41 -13.34 -21.23
C LEU A 43 18.28 -13.66 -20.01
N CYS A 44 19.61 -13.63 -20.18
CA CYS A 44 20.56 -14.08 -19.17
C CYS A 44 21.27 -12.91 -18.45
N GLY A 45 20.99 -11.68 -18.87
CA GLY A 45 21.61 -10.46 -18.35
C GLY A 45 22.91 -10.08 -19.05
N THR A 46 23.37 -8.87 -18.77
CA THR A 46 24.51 -8.24 -19.45
C THR A 46 25.80 -9.02 -19.30
N ALA A 47 26.08 -9.60 -18.13
CA ALA A 47 27.31 -10.38 -17.91
C ALA A 47 27.40 -11.64 -18.80
N ALA A 48 26.27 -12.32 -19.00
CA ALA A 48 26.18 -13.47 -19.89
C ALA A 48 26.26 -13.02 -21.37
N GLY A 49 25.61 -11.89 -21.70
CA GLY A 49 25.71 -11.23 -22.99
C GLY A 49 27.13 -10.84 -23.39
N THR A 50 27.88 -10.23 -22.48
CA THR A 50 29.28 -9.86 -22.69
C THR A 50 30.18 -11.07 -22.87
N LEU A 51 29.92 -12.16 -22.13
CA LEU A 51 30.66 -13.40 -22.32
C LEU A 51 30.38 -14.00 -23.72
N CYS A 52 29.10 -14.05 -24.11
CA CYS A 52 28.68 -14.52 -25.43
C CYS A 52 29.32 -13.68 -26.55
N ALA A 53 29.40 -12.36 -26.38
CA ALA A 53 30.05 -11.43 -27.29
C ALA A 53 31.55 -11.73 -27.46
N VAL A 54 32.26 -11.95 -26.34
CA VAL A 54 33.68 -12.27 -26.38
C VAL A 54 33.92 -13.59 -27.08
N LEU A 55 33.15 -14.64 -26.76
CA LEU A 55 33.27 -15.96 -27.39
C LEU A 55 32.98 -15.90 -28.90
N CYS A 56 31.91 -15.21 -29.30
CA CYS A 56 31.57 -15.01 -30.70
C CYS A 56 32.63 -14.18 -31.44
N GLY A 57 33.19 -13.15 -30.81
CA GLY A 57 34.25 -12.33 -31.38
C GLY A 57 35.53 -13.13 -31.65
N PHE A 58 35.95 -13.98 -30.70
CA PHE A 58 37.09 -14.89 -30.90
C PHE A 58 36.81 -15.93 -31.98
N ALA A 59 35.61 -16.52 -32.01
CA ALA A 59 35.23 -17.47 -33.05
C ALA A 59 35.22 -16.82 -34.44
N ALA A 60 34.68 -15.61 -34.56
CA ALA A 60 34.71 -14.82 -35.79
C ALA A 60 36.14 -14.55 -36.26
N TRP A 61 37.00 -14.08 -35.35
CA TRP A 61 38.40 -13.76 -35.66
C TRP A 61 39.20 -14.97 -36.13
N TYR A 62 38.99 -16.13 -35.51
CA TYR A 62 39.77 -17.32 -35.84
C TYR A 62 39.32 -17.98 -37.16
N TRP A 63 38.01 -18.13 -37.37
CA TRP A 63 37.46 -18.94 -38.47
C TRP A 63 36.92 -18.15 -39.66
N PHE A 64 36.38 -16.95 -39.46
CA PHE A 64 35.52 -16.29 -40.45
C PHE A 64 36.07 -14.97 -41.01
N ILE A 65 37.21 -14.50 -40.51
CA ILE A 65 37.86 -13.26 -40.94
C ILE A 65 39.25 -13.58 -41.53
N PRO A 66 39.46 -13.39 -42.85
CA PRO A 66 40.77 -13.54 -43.47
C PRO A 66 41.77 -12.46 -42.98
N PRO A 67 43.07 -12.76 -42.85
CA PRO A 67 43.69 -14.09 -42.92
C PRO A 67 43.38 -14.91 -41.67
N ASN A 68 42.93 -16.16 -41.85
CA ASN A 68 42.54 -17.03 -40.73
C ASN A 68 43.68 -17.24 -39.73
N GLY A 69 43.37 -17.61 -38.48
CA GLY A 69 44.38 -17.97 -37.48
C GLY A 69 44.94 -16.78 -36.68
N PHE A 70 44.06 -15.88 -36.25
CA PHE A 70 44.38 -14.68 -35.44
C PHE A 70 45.32 -13.67 -36.11
N ALA A 71 45.40 -13.66 -37.44
CA ALA A 71 46.14 -12.60 -38.12
C ALA A 71 45.40 -11.27 -37.98
N LEU A 72 46.15 -10.23 -37.62
CA LEU A 72 45.63 -8.87 -37.50
C LEU A 72 46.15 -8.04 -38.67
N ASP A 73 45.30 -7.89 -39.69
CA ASP A 73 45.54 -6.97 -40.80
C ASP A 73 44.59 -5.76 -40.66
N ARG A 74 44.69 -4.81 -41.60
CA ARG A 74 43.87 -3.60 -41.56
C ARG A 74 42.38 -3.93 -41.69
N GLN A 75 42.01 -4.93 -42.49
CA GLN A 75 40.62 -5.30 -42.74
C GLN A 75 39.99 -6.01 -41.54
N SER A 76 40.70 -6.96 -40.93
CA SER A 76 40.27 -7.70 -39.74
C SER A 76 40.18 -6.80 -38.52
N ALA A 77 41.11 -5.84 -38.37
CA ALA A 77 41.03 -4.81 -37.33
C ALA A 77 39.77 -3.95 -37.47
N PHE A 78 39.44 -3.48 -38.68
CA PHE A 78 38.20 -2.71 -38.91
C PHE A 78 36.94 -3.55 -38.65
N ALA A 79 36.91 -4.81 -39.09
CA ALA A 79 35.78 -5.70 -38.87
C ALA A 79 35.53 -5.97 -37.38
N LEU A 80 36.59 -6.25 -36.60
CA LEU A 80 36.51 -6.48 -35.16
C LEU A 80 36.11 -5.20 -34.41
N ALA A 81 36.66 -4.04 -34.78
CA ALA A 81 36.26 -2.76 -34.18
C ALA A 81 34.78 -2.47 -34.41
N PHE A 82 34.27 -2.72 -35.62
CA PHE A 82 32.86 -2.55 -35.95
C PHE A 82 31.96 -3.53 -35.16
N TYR A 83 32.38 -4.79 -35.04
CA TYR A 83 31.68 -5.78 -34.23
C TYR A 83 31.59 -5.37 -32.75
N VAL A 84 32.73 -5.00 -32.15
CA VAL A 84 32.79 -4.55 -30.75
C VAL A 84 31.91 -3.32 -30.55
N PHE A 85 31.92 -2.37 -31.49
CA PHE A 85 31.06 -1.19 -31.44
C PHE A 85 29.58 -1.56 -31.42
N ILE A 86 29.10 -2.34 -32.40
CA ILE A 86 27.68 -2.75 -32.48
C ILE A 86 27.27 -3.49 -31.22
N VAL A 87 28.03 -4.51 -30.83
CA VAL A 87 27.68 -5.34 -29.68
C VAL A 87 27.69 -4.54 -28.38
N THR A 88 28.62 -3.59 -28.23
CA THR A 88 28.63 -2.71 -27.06
C THR A 88 27.38 -1.84 -27.03
N VAL A 89 27.00 -1.25 -28.16
CA VAL A 89 25.77 -0.44 -28.29
C VAL A 89 24.54 -1.29 -27.96
N ASP A 90 24.41 -2.49 -28.52
CA ASP A 90 23.30 -3.40 -28.27
C ASP A 90 23.19 -3.78 -26.79
N ILE A 91 24.31 -4.19 -26.17
CA ILE A 91 24.35 -4.56 -24.74
C ILE A 91 23.96 -3.37 -23.86
N VAL A 92 24.47 -2.17 -24.17
CA VAL A 92 24.13 -0.94 -23.44
C VAL A 92 22.64 -0.61 -23.58
N LEU A 93 22.09 -0.66 -24.79
CA LEU A 93 20.66 -0.41 -25.03
C LEU A 93 19.79 -1.40 -24.26
N ILE A 94 20.12 -2.69 -24.32
CA ILE A 94 19.41 -3.74 -23.57
C ILE A 94 19.52 -3.51 -22.07
N HIS A 95 20.69 -3.10 -21.56
CA HIS A 95 20.88 -2.79 -20.16
C HIS A 95 19.99 -1.63 -19.70
N LEU A 96 19.95 -0.54 -20.47
CA LEU A 96 19.13 0.63 -20.17
C LEU A 96 17.64 0.29 -20.22
N MET A 97 17.20 -0.44 -21.26
CA MET A 97 15.82 -0.86 -21.43
C MET A 97 15.35 -1.77 -20.29
N THR A 98 16.12 -2.80 -19.95
CA THR A 98 15.78 -3.72 -18.84
C THR A 98 15.77 -3.01 -17.49
N ARG A 99 16.69 -2.06 -17.26
CA ARG A 99 16.68 -1.23 -16.04
C ARG A 99 15.47 -0.32 -15.98
N ALA A 100 15.07 0.30 -17.09
CA ALA A 100 13.88 1.13 -17.18
C ALA A 100 12.60 0.31 -16.93
N MET A 101 12.49 -0.87 -17.54
CA MET A 101 11.35 -1.77 -17.34
C MET A 101 11.22 -2.22 -15.88
N ARG A 102 12.33 -2.59 -15.22
CA ARG A 102 12.34 -2.95 -13.80
C ARG A 102 11.91 -1.80 -12.89
N ARG A 103 12.33 -0.56 -13.21
CA ARG A 103 11.91 0.64 -12.48
C ARG A 103 10.41 0.87 -12.63
N LEU A 104 9.90 0.82 -13.86
CA LEU A 104 8.48 0.99 -14.15
C LEU A 104 7.63 -0.08 -13.45
N GLU A 105 8.07 -1.34 -13.45
CA GLU A 105 7.37 -2.41 -12.72
C GLU A 105 7.37 -2.17 -11.20
N ALA A 106 8.49 -1.71 -10.63
CA ALA A 106 8.56 -1.39 -9.21
C ALA A 106 7.64 -0.23 -8.83
N GLU A 107 7.64 0.85 -9.61
CA GLU A 107 6.73 2.00 -9.43
C GLU A 107 5.27 1.57 -9.55
N LYS A 108 4.94 0.75 -10.56
CA LYS A 108 3.58 0.22 -10.72
C LYS A 108 3.14 -0.65 -9.55
N ARG A 109 4.03 -1.48 -8.99
CA ARG A 109 3.74 -2.29 -7.79
C ARG A 109 3.42 -1.41 -6.58
N VAL A 110 4.23 -0.37 -6.35
CA VAL A 110 4.00 0.59 -5.26
C VAL A 110 2.67 1.33 -5.46
N SER A 111 2.41 1.82 -6.67
CA SER A 111 1.15 2.50 -6.99
C SER A 111 -0.06 1.61 -6.76
N ASN A 112 -0.01 0.34 -7.20
CA ASN A 112 -1.11 -0.59 -7.01
C ASN A 112 -1.35 -0.91 -5.53
N ALA A 113 -0.28 -1.08 -4.74
CA ALA A 113 -0.39 -1.29 -3.30
C ALA A 113 -1.04 -0.09 -2.60
N LEU A 114 -0.69 1.13 -3.00
CA LEU A 114 -1.30 2.35 -2.47
C LEU A 114 -2.79 2.45 -2.83
N VAL A 115 -3.16 2.12 -4.07
CA VAL A 115 -4.57 2.11 -4.52
C VAL A 115 -5.38 1.10 -3.71
N GLU A 116 -4.85 -0.10 -3.49
CA GLU A 116 -5.54 -1.12 -2.69
C GLU A 116 -5.72 -0.67 -1.23
N GLN A 117 -4.68 -0.09 -0.63
CA GLN A 117 -4.76 0.46 0.72
C GLN A 117 -5.81 1.58 0.81
N GLN A 118 -5.84 2.49 -0.16
CA GLN A 118 -6.86 3.55 -0.24
C GLN A 118 -8.28 2.96 -0.35
N ARG A 119 -8.46 1.91 -1.16
CA ARG A 119 -9.74 1.24 -1.31
C ARG A 119 -10.20 0.60 0.01
N THR A 120 -9.34 -0.17 0.67
CA THR A 120 -9.68 -0.77 1.97
C THR A 120 -10.02 0.29 3.02
N MET A 121 -9.26 1.38 3.07
CA MET A 121 -9.53 2.48 3.99
C MET A 121 -10.88 3.16 3.68
N PHE A 122 -11.20 3.34 2.40
CA PHE A 122 -12.48 3.89 1.98
C PHE A 122 -13.65 2.96 2.34
N GLU A 123 -13.52 1.65 2.11
CA GLU A 123 -14.53 0.65 2.49
C GLU A 123 -14.79 0.67 4.00
N GLU A 124 -13.74 0.68 4.84
CA GLU A 124 -13.88 0.78 6.30
C GLU A 124 -14.56 2.11 6.73
N LEU A 125 -14.22 3.23 6.07
CA LEU A 125 -14.88 4.51 6.32
C LEU A 125 -16.38 4.45 5.97
N GLN A 126 -16.73 3.88 4.82
CA GLN A 126 -18.13 3.71 4.41
C GLN A 126 -18.90 2.85 5.40
N HIS A 127 -18.31 1.73 5.87
CA HIS A 127 -18.90 0.90 6.89
C HIS A 127 -19.15 1.66 8.21
N ARG A 128 -18.19 2.49 8.64
CA ARG A 128 -18.36 3.32 9.85
C ARG A 128 -19.43 4.39 9.69
N VAL A 129 -19.47 5.07 8.55
CA VAL A 129 -20.53 6.05 8.23
C VAL A 129 -21.90 5.38 8.24
N ALA A 130 -22.03 4.19 7.62
CA ALA A 130 -23.27 3.43 7.63
C ALA A 130 -23.71 3.05 9.06
N ASN A 131 -22.77 2.59 9.90
CA ASN A 131 -23.06 2.28 11.31
C ASN A 131 -23.55 3.51 12.09
N ASN A 132 -22.93 4.67 11.90
CA ASN A 132 -23.35 5.92 12.55
C ASN A 132 -24.74 6.37 12.10
N MET A 133 -25.05 6.25 10.80
CA MET A 133 -26.38 6.57 10.28
C MET A 133 -27.45 5.61 10.81
N ALA A 134 -27.11 4.32 10.96
CA ALA A 134 -28.00 3.33 11.57
C ALA A 134 -28.31 3.66 13.05
N PHE A 135 -27.31 4.16 13.80
CA PHE A 135 -27.52 4.65 15.17
C PHE A 135 -28.51 5.82 15.20
N VAL A 136 -28.29 6.86 14.38
CA VAL A 136 -29.19 8.02 14.29
C VAL A 136 -30.61 7.59 13.91
N ALA A 137 -30.75 6.71 12.91
CA ALA A 137 -32.05 6.18 12.50
C ALA A 137 -32.75 5.41 13.64
N SER A 138 -32.01 4.63 14.42
CA SER A 138 -32.56 3.88 15.56
C SER A 138 -33.05 4.80 16.67
N LEU A 139 -32.29 5.84 16.96
CA LEU A 139 -32.64 6.86 17.95
C LEU A 139 -33.88 7.66 17.56
N LEU A 140 -33.98 8.06 16.29
CA LEU A 140 -35.18 8.72 15.75
C LEU A 140 -36.40 7.78 15.81
N ASN A 141 -36.22 6.49 15.52
CA ASN A 141 -37.29 5.50 15.65
C ASN A 141 -37.79 5.33 17.09
N MET A 142 -36.89 5.32 18.07
CA MET A 142 -37.26 5.29 19.49
C MET A 142 -38.03 6.56 19.90
N SER A 143 -37.53 7.73 19.48
CA SER A 143 -38.15 9.02 19.74
C SER A 143 -39.56 9.08 19.15
N ARG A 144 -39.74 8.58 17.91
CA ARG A 144 -41.05 8.47 17.26
C ARG A 144 -42.03 7.58 18.03
N ARG A 145 -41.57 6.46 18.60
CA ARG A 145 -42.43 5.58 19.42
C ARG A 145 -42.88 6.29 20.70
N ARG A 146 -41.99 7.02 21.37
CA ARG A 146 -42.33 7.82 22.57
C ARG A 146 -43.31 8.94 22.23
N LEU A 147 -43.09 9.64 21.12
CA LEU A 147 -43.97 10.72 20.66
C LEU A 147 -45.40 10.23 20.36
N ARG A 148 -45.56 9.00 19.86
CA ARG A 148 -46.88 8.39 19.67
C ARG A 148 -47.59 8.06 20.99
N ALA A 149 -46.82 7.74 22.04
CA ALA A 149 -47.38 7.40 23.35
C ALA A 149 -47.74 8.66 24.16
N ASP A 150 -46.93 9.72 24.04
CA ASP A 150 -47.17 11.01 24.69
C ASP A 150 -46.83 12.17 23.73
N PRO A 151 -47.83 12.66 22.96
CA PRO A 151 -47.64 13.78 22.05
C PRO A 151 -47.36 15.11 22.77
N ALA A 152 -47.77 15.28 24.03
CA ALA A 152 -47.56 16.52 24.77
C ALA A 152 -46.09 16.69 25.19
N ALA A 153 -45.37 15.57 25.38
CA ALA A 153 -43.93 15.56 25.65
C ALA A 153 -43.04 15.78 24.41
N ALA A 154 -43.60 16.16 23.26
CA ALA A 154 -42.85 16.30 22.00
C ALA A 154 -41.58 17.16 22.10
N PRO A 155 -41.60 18.37 22.73
CA PRO A 155 -40.40 19.20 22.83
C PRO A 155 -39.28 18.49 23.61
N ALA A 156 -39.61 17.90 24.75
CA ALA A 156 -38.64 17.21 25.61
C ALA A 156 -38.04 15.96 24.93
N ILE A 157 -38.85 15.19 24.22
CA ILE A 157 -38.39 13.99 23.49
C ILE A 157 -37.42 14.38 22.36
N LEU A 158 -37.72 15.46 21.63
CA LEU A 158 -36.86 15.94 20.55
C LEU A 158 -35.55 16.55 21.07
N ASP A 159 -35.59 17.29 22.17
CA ASP A 159 -34.39 17.83 22.82
C ASP A 159 -33.49 16.69 23.36
N GLU A 160 -34.06 15.64 23.94
CA GLU A 160 -33.30 14.45 24.35
C GLU A 160 -32.62 13.78 23.15
N ALA A 161 -33.35 13.65 22.03
CA ALA A 161 -32.82 13.06 20.81
C ALA A 161 -31.66 13.90 20.24
N ARG A 162 -31.81 15.23 20.19
CA ARG A 162 -30.75 16.16 19.77
C ARG A 162 -29.51 16.01 20.64
N ASN A 163 -29.66 16.07 21.96
CA ASN A 163 -28.54 16.00 22.90
C ASN A 163 -27.76 14.68 22.74
N ARG A 164 -28.45 13.55 22.54
CA ARG A 164 -27.77 12.27 22.29
C ARG A 164 -26.99 12.24 20.97
N ILE A 165 -27.52 12.83 19.90
CA ILE A 165 -26.81 12.95 18.61
C ILE A 165 -25.55 13.82 18.77
N GLU A 166 -25.65 14.94 19.48
CA GLU A 166 -24.52 15.83 19.74
C GLU A 166 -23.43 15.16 20.59
N THR A 167 -23.81 14.43 21.64
CA THR A 167 -22.86 13.66 22.46
C THR A 167 -22.15 12.60 21.61
N MET A 168 -22.88 11.87 20.75
CA MET A 168 -22.27 10.92 19.83
C MET A 168 -21.29 11.59 18.85
N ALA A 169 -21.64 12.77 18.32
CA ALA A 169 -20.75 13.53 17.45
C ALA A 169 -19.48 14.00 18.17
N ARG A 170 -19.56 14.40 19.45
CA ARG A 170 -18.40 14.73 20.29
C ARG A 170 -17.51 13.51 20.53
N ILE A 171 -18.09 12.39 20.95
CA ILE A 171 -17.40 11.10 21.13
C ILE A 171 -16.66 10.70 19.84
N HIS A 172 -17.35 10.77 18.69
CA HIS A 172 -16.78 10.37 17.41
C HIS A 172 -15.60 11.26 16.97
N ARG A 173 -15.72 12.59 17.11
CA ARG A 173 -14.62 13.53 16.82
C ARG A 173 -13.41 13.25 17.71
N ARG A 174 -13.64 12.99 18.99
CA ARG A 174 -12.60 12.72 19.98
C ARG A 174 -11.84 11.43 19.66
N LEU A 175 -12.56 10.36 19.33
CA LEU A 175 -11.98 9.06 19.01
C LEU A 175 -11.23 9.02 17.68
N HIS A 176 -11.55 9.92 16.75
CA HIS A 176 -10.85 10.04 15.47
C HIS A 176 -9.81 11.17 15.46
N ASP A 177 -9.53 11.79 16.61
CA ASP A 177 -8.42 12.72 16.76
C ASP A 177 -7.10 11.92 16.72
N PRO A 178 -6.20 12.17 15.74
CA PRO A 178 -4.92 11.47 15.65
C PRO A 178 -4.08 11.57 16.93
N ASN A 179 -4.29 12.60 17.74
CA ASN A 179 -3.57 12.80 19.00
C ASN A 179 -4.09 11.95 20.17
N GLN A 180 -5.21 11.23 20.00
CA GLN A 180 -5.86 10.45 21.06
C GLN A 180 -5.89 8.93 20.79
N VAL A 181 -5.21 8.48 19.74
CA VAL A 181 -5.24 7.07 19.27
C VAL A 181 -4.70 6.08 20.31
N ASP A 182 -3.81 6.52 21.21
CA ASP A 182 -3.17 5.68 22.24
C ASP A 182 -3.52 6.09 23.68
N LEU A 183 -4.60 6.87 23.89
CA LEU A 183 -4.97 7.27 25.24
C LEU A 183 -5.41 6.05 26.09
N PRO A 184 -4.91 5.88 27.33
CA PRO A 184 -5.43 4.87 28.24
C PRO A 184 -6.94 5.04 28.46
N VAL A 185 -7.68 3.93 28.49
CA VAL A 185 -9.16 3.95 28.59
C VAL A 185 -9.64 4.77 29.79
N GLY A 186 -8.95 4.66 30.94
CA GLY A 186 -9.32 5.41 32.14
C GLY A 186 -9.21 6.94 31.99
N ALA A 187 -8.19 7.43 31.26
CA ALA A 187 -8.05 8.87 30.99
C ALA A 187 -9.17 9.35 30.07
N TYR A 188 -9.43 8.60 29.00
CA TYR A 188 -10.51 8.88 28.06
C TYR A 188 -11.89 8.92 28.74
N LEU A 189 -12.19 7.93 29.59
CA LEU A 189 -13.48 7.85 30.27
C LEU A 189 -13.67 8.98 31.29
N ARG A 190 -12.62 9.40 32.01
CA ARG A 190 -12.70 10.57 32.90
C ARG A 190 -13.15 11.81 32.15
N ASP A 191 -12.54 12.08 31.02
CA ASP A 191 -12.90 13.26 30.24
C ASP A 191 -14.32 13.15 29.65
N LEU A 192 -14.73 11.95 29.21
CA LEU A 192 -16.10 11.71 28.77
C LEU A 192 -17.11 11.97 29.90
N CYS A 193 -16.82 11.52 31.12
CA CYS A 193 -17.68 11.74 32.27
C CYS A 193 -17.83 13.24 32.57
N THR A 194 -16.73 13.99 32.53
CA THR A 194 -16.73 15.46 32.68
C THR A 194 -17.60 16.12 31.61
N ASP A 195 -17.40 15.77 30.33
CA ASP A 195 -18.16 16.34 29.21
C ASP A 195 -19.68 16.10 29.38
N VAL A 196 -20.07 14.89 29.82
CA VAL A 196 -21.48 14.51 30.01
C VAL A 196 -22.10 15.23 31.21
N ILE A 197 -21.36 15.36 32.32
CA ILE A 197 -21.84 16.07 33.52
C ILE A 197 -22.01 17.56 33.21
N GLU A 198 -21.03 18.21 32.58
CA GLU A 198 -21.12 19.62 32.21
C GLU A 198 -22.30 19.88 31.27
N ALA A 199 -22.51 19.02 30.26
CA ALA A 199 -23.62 19.14 29.33
C ALA A 199 -25.00 18.93 29.99
N SER A 200 -25.06 18.24 31.13
CA SER A 200 -26.31 18.02 31.87
C SER A 200 -26.77 19.25 32.65
N GLY A 201 -25.87 20.19 32.95
CA GLY A 201 -26.14 21.35 33.81
C GLY A 201 -26.31 21.02 35.30
N VAL A 202 -26.15 19.76 35.71
CA VAL A 202 -26.19 19.34 37.11
C VAL A 202 -24.88 19.73 37.80
N SER A 203 -24.97 20.41 38.94
CA SER A 203 -23.83 20.81 39.76
C SER A 203 -23.74 19.98 41.04
N GLY A 204 -22.54 19.89 41.62
CA GLY A 204 -22.30 19.15 42.86
C GLY A 204 -22.20 17.63 42.72
N VAL A 205 -22.18 17.09 41.50
CA VAL A 205 -21.96 15.66 41.23
C VAL A 205 -20.54 15.43 40.73
N ALA A 206 -19.79 14.58 41.43
CA ALA A 206 -18.45 14.15 41.02
C ALA A 206 -18.49 12.76 40.37
N CYS A 207 -17.67 12.53 39.34
CA CYS A 207 -17.49 11.21 38.75
C CYS A 207 -16.09 10.68 39.05
N GLU A 208 -16.05 9.47 39.59
CA GLU A 208 -14.83 8.70 39.82
C GLU A 208 -14.76 7.57 38.81
N VAL A 209 -13.61 7.41 38.17
CA VAL A 209 -13.38 6.39 37.13
C VAL A 209 -12.24 5.49 37.60
N ASP A 210 -12.57 4.24 37.89
CA ASP A 210 -11.61 3.21 38.33
C ASP A 210 -11.51 2.10 37.29
N VAL A 211 -10.51 2.23 36.43
CA VAL A 211 -10.29 1.32 35.29
C VAL A 211 -8.83 0.90 35.28
N PRO A 212 -8.54 -0.41 35.18
CA PRO A 212 -7.16 -0.89 35.07
C PRO A 212 -6.50 -0.34 33.81
N GLU A 213 -5.17 -0.27 33.81
CA GLU A 213 -4.41 0.23 32.66
C GLU A 213 -4.62 -0.68 31.45
N MET A 214 -5.36 -0.16 30.46
CA MET A 214 -5.73 -0.89 29.27
C MET A 214 -5.98 0.04 28.08
N THR A 215 -5.83 -0.50 26.88
CA THR A 215 -6.09 0.19 25.61
C THR A 215 -7.12 -0.60 24.82
N PHE A 216 -8.03 0.12 24.16
CA PHE A 216 -9.04 -0.49 23.29
C PHE A 216 -8.91 -0.01 21.86
N ASP A 217 -9.26 -0.89 20.93
CA ASP A 217 -9.53 -0.47 19.56
C ASP A 217 -10.70 0.53 19.54
N ILE A 218 -10.72 1.38 18.51
CA ILE A 218 -11.71 2.45 18.37
C ILE A 218 -13.16 1.95 18.37
N ARG A 219 -13.41 0.70 17.93
CA ARG A 219 -14.76 0.12 17.85
C ARG A 219 -15.26 -0.24 19.26
N LYS A 220 -14.43 -0.89 20.06
CA LYS A 220 -14.72 -1.18 21.47
C LYS A 220 -14.86 0.10 22.28
N LEU A 221 -13.95 1.06 22.07
CA LEU A 221 -13.98 2.32 22.80
C LEU A 221 -15.24 3.15 22.46
N THR A 222 -15.65 3.21 21.18
CA THR A 222 -16.93 3.83 20.78
C THR A 222 -18.12 3.20 21.51
N THR A 223 -18.18 1.87 21.55
CA THR A 223 -19.27 1.13 22.19
C THR A 223 -19.34 1.40 23.69
N LEU A 224 -18.18 1.34 24.36
CA LEU A 224 -18.06 1.65 25.79
C LEU A 224 -18.46 3.09 26.09
N SER A 225 -18.04 4.05 25.26
CA SER A 225 -18.35 5.47 25.42
C SER A 225 -19.85 5.73 25.41
N MET A 226 -20.57 5.08 24.50
CA MET A 226 -22.04 5.18 24.45
C MET A 226 -22.70 4.59 25.70
N LEU A 227 -22.24 3.42 26.15
CA LEU A 227 -22.77 2.78 27.35
C LEU A 227 -22.56 3.65 28.59
N VAL A 228 -21.33 4.12 28.81
CA VAL A 228 -20.99 4.98 29.94
C VAL A 228 -21.77 6.29 29.87
N SER A 229 -21.84 6.94 28.71
CA SER A 229 -22.60 8.19 28.54
C SER A 229 -24.09 8.01 28.88
N GLU A 230 -24.71 6.90 28.48
CA GLU A 230 -26.12 6.64 28.75
C GLU A 230 -26.36 6.34 30.23
N ILE A 231 -25.48 5.55 30.86
CA ILE A 231 -25.54 5.25 32.29
C ILE A 231 -25.41 6.53 33.11
N ILE A 232 -24.39 7.36 32.83
CA ILE A 232 -24.18 8.62 33.53
C ILE A 232 -25.37 9.56 33.33
N THR A 233 -25.87 9.69 32.10
CA THR A 233 -27.04 10.54 31.82
C THR A 233 -28.26 10.08 32.63
N ASN A 234 -28.51 8.77 32.72
CA ASN A 234 -29.61 8.24 33.54
C ASN A 234 -29.38 8.45 35.04
N SER A 235 -28.16 8.24 35.54
CA SER A 235 -27.82 8.52 36.94
C SER A 235 -28.05 9.99 37.28
N LEU A 236 -27.63 10.92 36.41
CA LEU A 236 -27.86 12.35 36.61
C LEU A 236 -29.34 12.72 36.64
N LYS A 237 -30.16 12.13 35.76
CA LYS A 237 -31.61 12.38 35.70
C LYS A 237 -32.38 11.86 36.91
N HIS A 238 -31.94 10.75 37.52
CA HIS A 238 -32.78 10.00 38.46
C HIS A 238 -32.19 9.90 39.88
N ALA A 239 -30.86 9.88 40.03
CA ALA A 239 -30.21 9.65 41.32
C ALA A 239 -30.01 10.92 42.14
N PHE A 240 -30.06 12.10 41.51
CA PHE A 240 -29.81 13.39 42.18
C PHE A 240 -30.98 14.41 42.02
N PRO A 241 -32.20 14.10 42.49
CA PRO A 241 -33.30 15.08 42.51
C PRO A 241 -32.95 16.31 43.36
N ASP A 242 -33.50 17.46 42.97
CA ASP A 242 -33.41 18.74 43.70
C ASP A 242 -31.99 19.32 43.85
N GLY A 243 -31.09 18.99 42.91
CA GLY A 243 -29.71 19.52 42.91
C GLY A 243 -28.83 18.98 44.03
N ARG A 244 -29.16 17.79 44.56
CA ARG A 244 -28.35 17.14 45.59
C ARG A 244 -26.96 16.81 45.08
N ALA A 245 -25.96 17.14 45.89
CA ALA A 245 -24.59 16.71 45.66
C ALA A 245 -24.48 15.18 45.74
N GLY A 246 -23.54 14.60 44.99
CA GLY A 246 -23.38 13.16 44.96
C GLY A 246 -22.16 12.68 44.19
N ARG A 247 -21.99 11.35 44.14
CA ARG A 247 -20.87 10.70 43.46
C ARG A 247 -21.38 9.59 42.56
N ILE A 248 -20.86 9.55 41.33
CA ILE A 248 -21.01 8.44 40.37
C ILE A 248 -19.66 7.73 40.27
N ALA A 249 -19.64 6.41 40.41
CA ALA A 249 -18.43 5.60 40.19
C ALA A 249 -18.61 4.75 38.94
N VAL A 250 -17.62 4.78 38.04
CA VAL A 250 -17.57 4.09 36.75
C VAL A 250 -16.41 3.12 36.72
#